data_AF-A0A2S9Q1E1-F1
#
_entry.id   AF-A0A2S9Q1E1-F1
#
_cell.length_a   1.000
_cell.length_b   1.000
_cell.length_c   1.000
_cell.angle_alpha   90.00
_cell.angle_beta   90.00
_cell.angle_gamma   90.00
#
_symmetry.space_group_name_H-M   'P 1'
#
loop_
_entity.id
_entity.type
_entity.pdbx_description
1 polymer ?
#
loop_
_entity_poly.entity_id
_entity_poly.type
_entity_poly.pdbx_seq_one_letter_code
_entity_poly.pdbx_strand_id
1 'polypeptide(L)'
;MSSVSLRRLTERAGERLETARRKDRPDTAAPAHRPRIRTTRLADHQHDRQDHGTALVNSHGRLTAFGNQLIEVHLWLREQLAALREDVDAYLAGGSKVRELRTHCLTFCSALDRHHNGENDFAFGKVAEQFPELRPVLDELRRDHQLVDDSLQRLETLVRELDRDTDPTEFQRELDSLGALIETHFTYEEKRIVSALNALKVPSWDRTTPAFLLTDEPA
;
A
#
# COMPACT_ATOMS: atom_id res chain seq x y z
N MET A 1 0.63 -48.44 24.13
CA MET A 1 0.04 -47.85 25.35
C MET A 1 0.25 -46.35 25.30
N SER A 2 -0.71 -45.43 25.35
CA SER A 2 -2.17 -45.47 25.24
C SER A 2 -2.62 -44.04 24.87
N SER A 3 -3.39 -43.92 23.80
CA SER A 3 -3.94 -42.69 23.18
C SER A 3 -5.17 -42.12 23.92
N VAL A 4 -5.22 -42.19 25.26
CA VAL A 4 -6.46 -41.91 26.02
C VAL A 4 -6.38 -40.61 26.85
N SER A 5 -5.22 -39.96 26.95
CA SER A 5 -5.03 -38.89 27.96
C SER A 5 -5.27 -37.45 27.50
N LEU A 6 -5.51 -37.15 26.22
CA LEU A 6 -5.66 -35.75 25.75
C LEU A 6 -7.10 -35.29 25.47
N ARG A 7 -8.10 -36.18 25.53
CA ARG A 7 -9.52 -35.84 25.29
C ARG A 7 -10.29 -35.36 26.54
N ARG A 8 -9.61 -34.96 27.62
CA ARG A 8 -10.26 -34.54 28.90
C ARG A 8 -9.89 -33.13 29.37
N LEU A 9 -9.49 -32.23 28.46
CA LEU A 9 -9.13 -30.85 28.83
C LEU A 9 -9.94 -29.75 28.12
N THR A 10 -10.96 -30.08 27.32
CA THR A 10 -11.72 -29.08 26.54
C THR A 10 -13.19 -28.88 26.95
N GLU A 11 -13.67 -29.43 28.07
CA GLU A 11 -15.11 -29.36 28.45
C GLU A 11 -15.41 -28.70 29.81
N ARG A 12 -14.57 -27.81 30.33
CA ARG A 12 -14.79 -27.27 31.70
C ARG A 12 -14.61 -25.77 31.93
N ALA A 13 -14.78 -24.94 30.90
CA ALA A 13 -14.70 -23.48 31.03
C ALA A 13 -15.88 -22.72 30.38
N GLY A 14 -17.02 -23.38 30.19
CA GLY A 14 -18.29 -22.73 29.85
C GLY A 14 -19.28 -23.02 30.98
N GLU A 15 -19.70 -21.98 31.69
CA GLU A 15 -20.75 -21.90 32.72
C GLU A 15 -20.20 -21.40 34.06
N ARG A 16 -20.25 -20.06 34.24
CA ARG A 16 -20.69 -19.43 35.50
C ARG A 16 -20.75 -17.92 35.34
N LEU A 17 -21.90 -17.38 35.76
CA LEU A 17 -22.17 -16.00 36.18
C LEU A 17 -22.77 -15.06 35.13
N GLU A 18 -24.02 -15.36 34.80
CA GLU A 18 -25.04 -14.34 34.57
C GLU A 18 -25.54 -13.78 35.92
N THR A 19 -26.07 -12.55 35.88
CA THR A 19 -26.90 -11.81 36.87
C THR A 19 -26.23 -10.75 37.76
N ALA A 20 -26.29 -9.49 37.32
CA ALA A 20 -26.46 -8.32 38.20
C ALA A 20 -26.97 -7.06 37.44
N ARG A 21 -28.31 -6.91 37.48
CA ARG A 21 -29.11 -5.69 37.70
C ARG A 21 -28.76 -4.34 37.02
N ARG A 22 -29.72 -3.96 36.16
CA ARG A 22 -30.37 -2.66 35.91
C ARG A 22 -30.26 -1.56 36.99
N LYS A 23 -30.40 -0.31 36.48
CA LYS A 23 -31.04 0.92 37.02
C LYS A 23 -30.01 1.98 37.46
N ASP A 24 -29.92 3.18 36.86
CA ASP A 24 -30.91 4.26 36.86
C ASP A 24 -30.73 5.26 35.69
N ARG A 25 -31.87 5.83 35.24
CA ARG A 25 -31.99 6.99 34.35
C ARG A 25 -33.05 7.91 34.98
N PRO A 26 -32.86 9.24 35.02
CA PRO A 26 -33.99 10.14 35.15
C PRO A 26 -34.17 11.02 33.91
N ASP A 27 -35.42 11.08 33.46
CA ASP A 27 -35.97 12.03 32.50
C ASP A 27 -36.11 13.43 33.13
N THR A 28 -36.10 14.49 32.30
CA THR A 28 -37.06 15.61 32.38
C THR A 28 -36.91 16.57 31.18
N ALA A 29 -38.06 17.04 30.68
CA ALA A 29 -38.23 17.82 29.46
C ALA A 29 -38.38 19.35 29.69
N ALA A 30 -37.93 20.15 28.69
CA ALA A 30 -38.43 21.42 28.08
C ALA A 30 -39.39 22.36 28.87
N PRO A 31 -39.42 23.72 28.64
CA PRO A 31 -39.58 24.33 27.31
C PRO A 31 -38.99 25.75 27.06
N ALA A 32 -39.33 26.26 25.87
CA ALA A 32 -38.80 27.41 25.12
C ALA A 32 -39.13 28.83 25.64
N HIS A 33 -38.29 29.81 25.26
CA HIS A 33 -38.75 31.20 25.10
C HIS A 33 -37.97 31.98 24.04
N ARG A 34 -38.70 32.74 23.23
CA ARG A 34 -38.26 33.58 22.11
C ARG A 34 -38.91 34.95 22.29
N PRO A 35 -38.20 36.07 22.11
CA PRO A 35 -38.86 37.33 21.80
C PRO A 35 -38.50 37.83 20.39
N ARG A 36 -39.53 38.34 19.70
CA ARG A 36 -39.47 39.22 18.52
C ARG A 36 -39.61 40.67 18.98
N ILE A 37 -39.14 41.62 18.15
CA ILE A 37 -39.62 43.00 17.86
C ILE A 37 -38.40 43.77 17.29
N ARG A 38 -38.42 44.74 16.37
CA ARG A 38 -39.25 45.15 15.21
C ARG A 38 -38.45 46.29 14.52
N THR A 39 -38.29 46.19 13.21
CA THR A 39 -37.95 47.16 12.14
C THR A 39 -37.53 48.62 12.46
N THR A 40 -36.46 49.06 11.79
CA THR A 40 -36.37 50.36 11.07
C THR A 40 -35.63 50.16 9.73
N ARG A 41 -35.93 51.01 8.74
CA ARG A 41 -35.71 50.85 7.27
C ARG A 41 -34.80 51.96 6.74
N LEU A 42 -34.21 51.71 5.55
CA LEU A 42 -33.50 52.60 4.58
C LEU A 42 -32.01 52.89 4.90
N ALA A 43 -31.05 52.86 3.96
CA ALA A 43 -31.02 52.63 2.51
C ALA A 43 -29.58 52.25 2.06
N ASP A 44 -29.49 51.63 0.88
CA ASP A 44 -28.38 51.54 -0.10
C ASP A 44 -26.91 51.57 0.34
N HIS A 45 -26.19 50.49 0.03
CA HIS A 45 -25.03 50.57 -0.86
C HIS A 45 -24.59 49.19 -1.40
N GLN A 46 -24.51 49.13 -2.72
CA GLN A 46 -23.73 48.27 -3.61
C GLN A 46 -23.33 46.84 -3.19
N HIS A 47 -23.81 45.90 -4.01
CA HIS A 47 -23.11 44.68 -4.41
C HIS A 47 -21.63 44.97 -4.68
N ASP A 48 -20.73 44.31 -3.94
CA ASP A 48 -19.70 43.42 -4.51
C ASP A 48 -18.84 42.85 -3.37
N ARG A 49 -19.06 41.58 -3.03
CA ARG A 49 -18.13 40.78 -2.24
C ARG A 49 -18.23 39.36 -2.76
N GLN A 50 -17.17 38.89 -3.39
CA GLN A 50 -16.49 37.66 -2.97
C GLN A 50 -15.15 37.49 -3.69
N ASP A 51 -14.10 37.87 -2.94
CA ASP A 51 -12.98 36.98 -2.62
C ASP A 51 -12.20 36.39 -3.80
N HIS A 52 -11.22 37.14 -4.31
CA HIS A 52 -10.12 36.64 -5.13
C HIS A 52 -8.87 36.49 -4.25
N GLY A 53 -8.89 35.53 -3.33
CA GLY A 53 -7.83 35.37 -2.32
C GLY A 53 -7.27 33.97 -2.09
N THR A 54 -7.89 32.91 -2.63
CA THR A 54 -7.62 31.54 -2.12
C THR A 54 -7.30 30.50 -3.21
N ALA A 55 -7.29 30.89 -4.50
CA ALA A 55 -7.14 29.92 -5.60
C ALA A 55 -5.70 29.69 -6.09
N LEU A 56 -4.70 30.42 -5.59
CA LEU A 56 -3.31 30.32 -6.10
C LEU A 56 -2.36 29.46 -5.24
N VAL A 57 -2.83 28.94 -4.10
CA VAL A 57 -1.95 28.19 -3.17
C VAL A 57 -1.91 26.68 -3.44
N ASN A 58 -2.83 26.09 -4.23
CA ASN A 58 -2.95 24.63 -4.30
C ASN A 58 -2.76 23.97 -5.68
N SER A 59 -2.30 24.70 -6.69
CA SER A 59 -1.98 24.09 -8.00
C SER A 59 -0.51 23.75 -8.17
N HIS A 60 0.39 24.37 -7.41
CA HIS A 60 1.85 24.14 -7.51
C HIS A 60 2.41 23.15 -6.47
N GLY A 61 1.67 22.83 -5.40
CA GLY A 61 2.11 21.91 -4.36
C GLY A 61 1.95 20.42 -4.71
N ARG A 62 1.15 20.09 -5.74
CA ARG A 62 1.10 18.75 -6.35
C ARG A 62 2.13 18.54 -7.46
N LEU A 63 2.81 19.60 -7.91
CA LEU A 63 3.94 19.45 -8.82
C LEU A 63 5.15 19.00 -7.99
N THR A 64 5.80 17.93 -8.43
CA THR A 64 7.15 17.49 -8.01
C THR A 64 7.28 16.91 -6.59
N ALA A 65 6.69 15.73 -6.38
CA ALA A 65 7.08 14.83 -5.29
C ALA A 65 7.13 13.36 -5.73
N PHE A 66 7.59 13.08 -6.96
CA PHE A 66 7.62 11.71 -7.51
C PHE A 66 8.47 10.74 -6.70
N GLY A 67 9.51 11.23 -6.03
CA GLY A 67 10.27 10.41 -5.09
C GLY A 67 9.47 10.02 -3.85
N ASN A 68 8.50 10.83 -3.41
CA ASN A 68 7.60 10.44 -2.32
C ASN A 68 6.61 9.36 -2.81
N GLN A 69 6.11 9.49 -4.03
CA GLN A 69 5.24 8.48 -4.64
C GLN A 69 5.97 7.15 -4.86
N LEU A 70 7.26 7.19 -5.18
CA LEU A 70 8.12 6.02 -5.23
C LEU A 70 8.14 5.30 -3.86
N ILE A 71 8.38 6.05 -2.79
CA ILE A 71 8.37 5.50 -1.43
C ILE A 71 7.00 4.90 -1.10
N GLU A 72 5.90 5.55 -1.48
CA GLU A 72 4.54 5.04 -1.24
C GLU A 72 4.30 3.69 -1.93
N VAL A 73 4.68 3.53 -3.20
CA VAL A 73 4.55 2.24 -3.89
C VAL A 73 5.48 1.18 -3.30
N HIS A 74 6.70 1.53 -2.88
CA HIS A 74 7.59 0.58 -2.20
C HIS A 74 7.05 0.11 -0.85
N LEU A 75 6.47 1.02 -0.06
CA LEU A 75 5.85 0.65 1.22
C LEU A 75 4.67 -0.32 0.99
N TRP A 76 3.83 -0.03 0.02
CA TRP A 76 2.74 -0.93 -0.36
C TRP A 76 3.26 -2.29 -0.85
N LEU A 77 4.29 -2.33 -1.70
CA LEU A 77 4.90 -3.60 -2.16
C LEU A 77 5.49 -4.42 -1.01
N ARG A 78 6.08 -3.77 0.00
CA ARG A 78 6.55 -4.43 1.24
C ARG A 78 5.39 -5.03 2.02
N GLU A 79 4.27 -4.32 2.15
CA GLU A 79 3.06 -4.82 2.81
C GLU A 79 2.46 -6.02 2.07
N GLN A 80 2.37 -5.95 0.73
CA GLN A 80 1.89 -7.07 -0.09
C GLN A 80 2.78 -8.31 0.04
N LEU A 81 4.11 -8.14 0.04
CA LEU A 81 5.03 -9.25 0.26
C LEU A 81 4.87 -9.87 1.66
N ALA A 82 4.70 -9.04 2.70
CA ALA A 82 4.49 -9.53 4.05
C ALA A 82 3.19 -10.34 4.16
N ALA A 83 2.08 -9.84 3.60
CA ALA A 83 0.82 -10.57 3.53
C ALA A 83 0.93 -11.88 2.72
N LEU A 84 1.69 -11.87 1.63
CA LEU A 84 1.93 -13.09 0.84
C LEU A 84 2.71 -14.15 1.65
N ARG A 85 3.66 -13.75 2.48
CA ARG A 85 4.36 -14.67 3.40
C ARG A 85 3.41 -15.26 4.44
N GLU A 86 2.50 -14.46 5.00
CA GLU A 86 1.47 -14.96 5.92
C GLU A 86 0.54 -15.99 5.24
N ASP A 87 0.16 -15.76 3.98
CA ASP A 87 -0.64 -16.71 3.21
C ASP A 87 0.10 -18.04 2.98
N VAL A 88 1.42 -18.00 2.78
CA VAL A 88 2.27 -19.20 2.67
C VAL A 88 2.30 -19.96 3.98
N ASP A 89 2.54 -19.28 5.11
CA ASP A 89 2.56 -19.93 6.42
C ASP A 89 1.21 -20.57 6.75
N ALA A 90 0.11 -19.88 6.43
CA ALA A 90 -1.24 -20.42 6.59
C ALA A 90 -1.51 -21.63 5.67
N TYR A 91 -1.00 -21.63 4.44
CA TYR A 91 -1.08 -22.77 3.53
C TYR A 91 -0.30 -23.97 4.06
N LEU A 92 0.94 -23.77 4.53
CA LEU A 92 1.79 -24.81 5.12
C LEU A 92 1.18 -25.41 6.40
N ALA A 93 0.44 -24.61 7.17
CA ALA A 93 -0.32 -25.06 8.34
C ALA A 93 -1.61 -25.82 7.98
N GLY A 94 -1.94 -25.95 6.69
CA GLY A 94 -3.16 -26.61 6.19
C GLY A 94 -4.42 -25.75 6.27
N GLY A 95 -4.28 -24.43 6.48
CA GLY A 95 -5.39 -23.49 6.68
C GLY A 95 -5.84 -22.73 5.42
N SER A 96 -4.94 -22.45 4.47
CA SER A 96 -5.25 -21.63 3.29
C SER A 96 -5.59 -22.44 2.03
N LYS A 97 -6.43 -21.87 1.15
CA LYS A 97 -6.72 -22.46 -0.16
C LYS A 97 -5.62 -22.07 -1.15
N VAL A 98 -4.99 -23.07 -1.77
CA VAL A 98 -3.95 -22.88 -2.81
C VAL A 98 -4.33 -21.87 -3.91
N ARG A 99 -5.62 -21.75 -4.24
CA ARG A 99 -6.12 -20.79 -5.22
C ARG A 99 -5.93 -19.33 -4.77
N GLU A 100 -6.20 -19.03 -3.51
CA GLU A 100 -6.11 -17.67 -2.96
C GLU A 100 -4.64 -17.23 -2.90
N LEU A 101 -3.77 -18.10 -2.37
CA LEU A 101 -2.31 -17.90 -2.38
C LEU A 101 -1.77 -17.68 -3.81
N ARG A 102 -2.21 -18.49 -4.76
CA ARG A 102 -1.81 -18.35 -6.17
C ARG A 102 -2.25 -17.02 -6.76
N THR A 103 -3.49 -16.61 -6.53
CA THR A 103 -3.98 -15.31 -7.00
C THR A 103 -3.16 -14.18 -6.39
N HIS A 104 -2.90 -14.20 -5.08
CA HIS A 104 -2.10 -13.17 -4.44
C HIS A 104 -0.68 -13.10 -5.00
N CYS A 105 0.02 -14.24 -5.09
CA CYS A 105 1.37 -14.31 -5.65
C CYS A 105 1.46 -13.71 -7.06
N LEU A 106 0.54 -14.09 -7.96
CA LEU A 106 0.55 -13.61 -9.34
C LEU A 106 0.22 -12.11 -9.43
N THR A 107 -0.70 -11.61 -8.61
CA THR A 107 -1.00 -10.18 -8.53
C THR A 107 0.21 -9.38 -8.04
N PHE A 108 0.88 -9.86 -6.99
CA PHE A 108 2.10 -9.25 -6.48
C PHE A 108 3.23 -9.24 -7.53
N CYS A 109 3.48 -10.38 -8.20
CA CYS A 109 4.51 -10.46 -9.24
C CYS A 109 4.24 -9.47 -10.38
N SER A 110 2.99 -9.41 -10.86
CA SER A 110 2.56 -8.46 -11.90
C SER A 110 2.73 -7.00 -11.48
N ALA A 111 2.39 -6.67 -10.23
CA ALA A 111 2.51 -5.31 -9.73
C ALA A 111 3.98 -4.87 -9.62
N LEU A 112 4.85 -5.72 -9.10
CA LEU A 112 6.29 -5.44 -8.98
C LEU A 112 6.97 -5.33 -10.35
N ASP A 113 6.65 -6.22 -11.29
CA ASP A 113 7.14 -6.16 -12.66
C ASP A 113 6.72 -4.85 -13.36
N ARG A 114 5.43 -4.49 -13.28
CA ARG A 114 4.90 -3.23 -13.84
C ARG A 114 5.60 -2.00 -13.26
N HIS A 115 5.89 -2.02 -11.96
CA HIS A 115 6.58 -0.95 -11.27
C HIS A 115 8.01 -0.79 -11.81
N HIS A 116 8.84 -1.84 -11.76
CA HIS A 116 10.23 -1.79 -12.23
C HIS A 116 10.36 -1.49 -13.74
N ASN A 117 9.46 -2.03 -14.57
CA ASN A 117 9.45 -1.72 -16.00
C ASN A 117 9.14 -0.24 -16.25
N GLY A 118 8.22 0.35 -15.48
CA GLY A 118 7.94 1.78 -15.56
C GLY A 118 9.13 2.66 -15.21
N GLU A 119 9.95 2.23 -14.26
CA GLU A 119 11.18 2.95 -13.90
C GLU A 119 12.24 2.84 -14.97
N ASN A 120 12.46 1.62 -15.48
CA ASN A 120 13.41 1.32 -16.54
C ASN A 120 13.13 2.14 -17.81
N ASP A 121 11.87 2.12 -18.25
CA ASP A 121 11.43 2.67 -19.53
C ASP A 121 11.22 4.18 -19.48
N PHE A 122 10.85 4.72 -18.33
CA PHE A 122 10.46 6.13 -18.21
C PHE A 122 11.27 6.90 -17.17
N ALA A 123 11.23 6.50 -15.89
CA ALA A 123 11.79 7.31 -14.81
C ALA A 123 13.31 7.51 -14.94
N PHE A 124 14.06 6.42 -15.14
CA PHE A 124 15.51 6.46 -15.19
C PHE A 124 16.02 7.28 -16.38
N GLY A 125 15.31 7.26 -17.51
CA GLY A 125 15.63 8.14 -18.64
C GLY A 125 15.54 9.62 -18.26
N LYS A 126 14.46 10.02 -17.57
CA LYS A 126 14.26 11.40 -17.12
C LYS A 126 15.23 11.84 -16.04
N VAL A 127 15.58 10.94 -15.11
CA VAL A 127 16.65 11.22 -14.14
C VAL A 127 17.99 11.40 -14.85
N ALA A 128 18.36 10.53 -15.78
CA ALA A 128 19.65 10.60 -16.50
C ALA A 128 19.78 11.82 -17.44
N GLU A 129 18.67 12.38 -17.91
CA GLU A 129 18.62 13.61 -18.69
C GLU A 129 18.96 14.84 -17.82
N GLN A 130 18.42 14.94 -16.61
CA GLN A 130 18.58 16.11 -15.73
C GLN A 130 19.75 15.97 -14.74
N PHE A 131 20.13 14.75 -14.37
CA PHE A 131 21.17 14.40 -13.41
C PHE A 131 22.13 13.34 -14.00
N PRO A 132 22.95 13.69 -15.01
CA PRO A 132 23.81 12.74 -15.71
C PRO A 132 24.79 11.98 -14.81
N GLU A 133 25.17 12.56 -13.67
CA GLU A 133 26.03 11.96 -12.65
C GLU A 133 25.41 10.72 -11.98
N LEU A 134 24.08 10.54 -12.04
CA LEU A 134 23.38 9.38 -11.49
C LEU A 134 23.36 8.18 -12.43
N ARG A 135 23.83 8.29 -13.68
CA ARG A 135 23.83 7.16 -14.64
C ARG A 135 24.43 5.86 -14.09
N PRO A 136 25.59 5.87 -13.39
CA PRO A 136 26.12 4.64 -12.81
C PRO A 136 25.20 3.99 -11.76
N VAL A 137 24.45 4.80 -11.00
CA VAL A 137 23.44 4.32 -10.03
C VAL A 137 22.27 3.69 -10.78
N LEU A 138 21.76 4.35 -11.81
CA LEU A 138 20.63 3.84 -12.60
C LEU A 138 20.99 2.54 -13.31
N ASP A 139 22.24 2.39 -13.78
CA ASP A 139 22.73 1.15 -14.37
C ASP A 139 22.85 0.02 -13.34
N GLU A 140 23.11 0.33 -12.07
CA GLU A 140 23.08 -0.62 -10.97
C GLU A 140 21.65 -1.06 -10.65
N LEU A 141 20.73 -0.11 -10.51
CA LEU A 141 19.30 -0.41 -10.30
C LEU A 141 18.72 -1.29 -11.42
N ARG A 142 19.09 -1.04 -12.68
CA ARG A 142 18.69 -1.91 -13.80
C ARG A 142 19.21 -3.35 -13.67
N ARG A 143 20.41 -3.55 -13.12
CA ARG A 143 20.93 -4.90 -12.88
C ARG A 143 20.17 -5.57 -11.74
N ASP A 144 19.83 -4.83 -10.69
CA ASP A 144 18.98 -5.36 -9.61
C ASP A 144 17.60 -5.76 -10.15
N HIS A 145 17.00 -4.94 -11.03
CA HIS A 145 15.72 -5.26 -11.68
C HIS A 145 15.76 -6.58 -12.47
N GLN A 146 16.87 -6.89 -13.15
CA GLN A 146 17.05 -8.17 -13.85
C GLN A 146 17.06 -9.36 -12.86
N LEU A 147 17.75 -9.22 -11.73
CA LEU A 147 17.76 -10.25 -10.69
C LEU A 147 16.38 -10.46 -10.06
N VAL A 148 15.62 -9.37 -9.89
CA VAL A 148 14.25 -9.44 -9.41
C VAL A 148 13.35 -10.12 -10.43
N ASP A 149 13.40 -9.74 -11.71
CA ASP A 149 12.60 -10.36 -12.78
C ASP A 149 12.85 -11.87 -12.87
N ASP A 150 14.11 -12.30 -12.85
CA ASP A 150 14.47 -13.72 -12.81
C ASP A 150 13.83 -14.45 -11.61
N SER A 151 13.75 -13.79 -10.45
CA SER A 151 13.11 -14.34 -9.24
C SER A 151 11.58 -14.39 -9.35
N LEU A 152 10.96 -13.36 -9.93
CA LEU A 152 9.51 -13.34 -10.19
C LEU A 152 9.09 -14.45 -11.14
N GLN A 153 9.83 -14.69 -12.23
CA GLN A 153 9.55 -15.78 -13.16
C GLN A 153 9.64 -17.16 -12.50
N ARG A 154 10.58 -17.35 -11.56
CA ARG A 154 10.68 -18.58 -10.76
C ARG A 154 9.48 -18.73 -9.82
N LEU A 155 9.10 -17.68 -9.09
CA LEU A 155 7.92 -17.71 -8.21
C LEU A 155 6.64 -18.01 -8.97
N GLU A 156 6.44 -17.39 -10.14
CA GLU A 156 5.28 -17.64 -10.99
C GLU A 156 5.20 -19.11 -11.43
N THR A 157 6.33 -19.74 -11.72
CA THR A 157 6.39 -21.16 -12.07
C THR A 157 6.02 -22.01 -10.85
N LEU A 158 6.70 -21.80 -9.73
CA LEU A 158 6.51 -22.56 -8.49
C LEU A 158 5.06 -22.49 -7.98
N VAL A 159 4.44 -21.31 -7.99
CA VAL A 159 3.06 -21.14 -7.50
C VAL A 159 2.01 -21.79 -8.41
N ARG A 160 2.30 -21.95 -9.70
CA ARG A 160 1.45 -22.69 -10.65
C ARG A 160 1.54 -24.21 -10.43
N GLU A 161 2.64 -24.68 -9.84
CA GLU A 161 2.92 -26.10 -9.61
C GLU A 161 2.60 -26.56 -8.18
N LEU A 162 2.23 -25.64 -7.28
CA LEU A 162 2.01 -25.90 -5.85
C LEU A 162 0.97 -27.00 -5.52
N ASP A 163 0.05 -27.32 -6.43
CA ASP A 163 -0.98 -28.37 -6.25
C ASP A 163 -0.66 -29.70 -6.96
N ARG A 164 0.57 -29.86 -7.50
CA ARG A 164 1.00 -31.03 -8.29
C ARG A 164 2.01 -31.91 -7.55
N ASP A 165 1.84 -32.10 -6.25
CA ASP A 165 2.80 -32.79 -5.35
C ASP A 165 4.20 -32.13 -5.28
N THR A 166 4.29 -30.85 -5.64
CA THR A 166 5.51 -30.04 -5.53
C THR A 166 5.76 -29.69 -4.06
N ASP A 167 7.02 -29.76 -3.64
CA ASP A 167 7.43 -29.37 -2.29
C ASP A 167 7.24 -27.85 -2.09
N PRO A 168 6.32 -27.41 -1.21
CA PRO A 168 6.06 -25.98 -1.01
C PRO A 168 7.24 -25.25 -0.33
N THR A 169 8.24 -25.96 0.19
CA THR A 169 9.45 -25.34 0.75
C THR A 169 10.31 -24.66 -0.31
N GLU A 170 10.22 -25.06 -1.58
CA GLU A 170 10.95 -24.38 -2.66
C GLU A 170 10.32 -23.01 -2.95
N PHE A 171 8.98 -22.94 -2.99
CA PHE A 171 8.25 -21.68 -3.10
C PHE A 171 8.56 -20.73 -1.95
N GLN A 172 8.55 -21.22 -0.70
CA GLN A 172 8.89 -20.41 0.47
C GLN A 172 10.33 -19.86 0.39
N ARG A 173 11.30 -20.71 0.01
CA ARG A 173 12.71 -20.28 -0.11
C ARG A 173 12.92 -19.22 -1.19
N GLU A 174 12.27 -19.37 -2.34
CA GLU A 174 12.35 -18.35 -3.40
C GLU A 174 11.69 -17.04 -2.93
N LEU A 175 10.56 -17.10 -2.23
CA LEU A 175 9.87 -15.92 -1.70
C LEU A 175 10.70 -15.18 -0.65
N ASP A 176 11.40 -15.92 0.20
CA ASP A 176 12.35 -15.36 1.17
C ASP A 176 13.54 -14.69 0.49
N SER A 177 14.07 -15.33 -0.54
CA SER A 177 15.18 -14.80 -1.34
C SER A 177 14.78 -13.51 -2.06
N LEU A 178 13.60 -13.49 -2.70
CA LEU A 178 13.06 -12.28 -3.31
C LEU A 178 12.91 -11.18 -2.27
N GLY A 179 12.33 -11.47 -1.11
CA GLY A 179 12.11 -10.47 -0.09
C GLY A 179 13.40 -9.82 0.44
N ALA A 180 14.48 -10.60 0.59
CA ALA A 180 15.78 -10.05 0.96
C ALA A 180 16.37 -9.17 -0.16
N LEU A 181 16.21 -9.59 -1.42
CA LEU A 181 16.66 -8.86 -2.59
C LEU A 181 15.93 -7.51 -2.71
N ILE A 182 14.59 -7.51 -2.71
CA ILE A 182 13.81 -6.28 -2.93
C ILE A 182 13.94 -5.30 -1.76
N GLU A 183 14.11 -5.76 -0.52
CA GLU A 183 14.33 -4.86 0.61
C GLU A 183 15.65 -4.09 0.48
N THR A 184 16.71 -4.78 0.07
CA THR A 184 18.02 -4.16 -0.18
C THR A 184 17.94 -3.20 -1.36
N HIS A 185 17.26 -3.62 -2.42
CA HIS A 185 17.05 -2.83 -3.64
C HIS A 185 16.27 -1.54 -3.35
N PHE A 186 15.07 -1.62 -2.75
CA PHE A 186 14.25 -0.46 -2.41
C PHE A 186 15.01 0.51 -1.50
N THR A 187 15.71 0.00 -0.47
CA THR A 187 16.52 0.85 0.42
C THR A 187 17.61 1.60 -0.34
N TYR A 188 18.28 0.93 -1.28
CA TYR A 188 19.31 1.55 -2.10
C TYR A 188 18.70 2.61 -3.01
N GLU A 189 17.64 2.27 -3.76
CA GLU A 189 17.00 3.19 -4.68
C GLU A 189 16.47 4.45 -3.98
N GLU A 190 15.69 4.27 -2.91
CA GLU A 190 15.10 5.37 -2.13
C GLU A 190 16.18 6.35 -1.68
N LYS A 191 17.30 5.83 -1.17
CA LYS A 191 18.43 6.62 -0.72
C LYS A 191 19.10 7.40 -1.85
N ARG A 192 19.14 6.85 -3.06
CA ARG A 192 19.98 7.36 -4.15
C ARG A 192 19.24 8.30 -5.09
N ILE A 193 17.95 8.06 -5.37
CA ILE A 193 17.26 8.76 -6.47
C ILE A 193 16.03 9.56 -6.04
N VAL A 194 15.46 9.36 -4.85
CA VAL A 194 14.24 10.09 -4.41
C VAL A 194 14.39 11.60 -4.50
N SER A 195 15.54 12.14 -4.08
CA SER A 195 15.79 13.58 -4.15
C SER A 195 15.84 14.09 -5.60
N ALA A 196 16.42 13.30 -6.52
CA ALA A 196 16.45 13.64 -7.93
C ALA A 196 15.05 13.57 -8.56
N LEU A 197 14.26 12.54 -8.23
CA LEU A 197 12.87 12.38 -8.65
C LEU A 197 11.99 13.54 -8.17
N ASN A 198 12.16 13.99 -6.92
CA ASN A 198 11.45 15.15 -6.39
C ASN A 198 11.87 16.47 -7.07
N ALA A 199 13.07 16.54 -7.64
CA ALA A 199 13.55 17.71 -8.37
C ALA A 199 13.20 17.69 -9.87
N LEU A 200 12.63 16.59 -10.39
CA LEU A 200 12.35 16.42 -11.83
C LEU A 200 11.33 17.42 -12.36
N LYS A 201 11.73 18.22 -13.33
CA LYS A 201 10.80 19.09 -14.07
C LYS A 201 10.35 18.40 -15.36
N VAL A 202 9.23 17.66 -15.29
CA VAL A 202 8.67 16.94 -16.44
C VAL A 202 7.26 17.48 -16.74
N PRO A 203 7.09 18.38 -17.75
CA PRO A 203 5.81 19.03 -18.04
C PRO A 203 4.67 18.09 -18.42
N SER A 204 4.93 16.86 -18.85
CA SER A 204 3.88 15.87 -19.15
C SER A 204 3.35 15.16 -17.90
N TRP A 205 4.07 15.22 -16.77
CA TRP A 205 3.72 14.53 -15.52
C TRP A 205 3.10 15.46 -14.48
N ASP A 206 2.94 16.74 -14.81
CA ASP A 206 2.30 17.75 -13.95
C ASP A 206 0.78 17.54 -13.79
N ARG A 207 0.17 16.78 -14.72
CA ARG A 207 -1.29 16.58 -14.83
C ARG A 207 -1.78 15.20 -14.40
N THR A 208 -0.92 14.19 -14.47
CA THR A 208 -1.28 12.79 -14.20
C THR A 208 -0.09 12.03 -13.62
N THR A 209 -0.28 11.36 -12.48
CA THR A 209 0.70 10.44 -11.92
C THR A 209 0.95 9.28 -12.90
N PRO A 210 2.20 8.98 -13.26
CA PRO A 210 2.53 7.81 -14.09
C PRO A 210 2.02 6.51 -13.47
N ALA A 211 1.56 5.57 -14.32
CA ALA A 211 0.94 4.34 -13.85
C ALA A 211 1.83 3.52 -12.90
N PHE A 212 3.15 3.51 -13.11
CA PHE A 212 4.11 2.75 -12.30
C PHE A 212 4.30 3.29 -10.87
N LEU A 213 3.75 4.46 -10.57
CA LEU A 213 3.72 5.08 -9.23
C LEU A 213 2.34 4.95 -8.57
N LEU A 214 1.40 4.23 -9.21
CA LEU A 214 0.09 3.96 -8.64
C LEU A 214 0.12 2.65 -7.85
N THR A 215 -0.35 2.71 -6.61
CA THR A 215 -0.73 1.53 -5.84
C THR A 215 -2.06 1.00 -6.36
N ASP A 216 -2.20 -0.32 -6.43
CA ASP A 216 -3.50 -0.94 -6.69
C ASP A 216 -4.24 -1.03 -5.34
N GLU A 217 -4.96 0.03 -4.97
CA GLU A 217 -5.88 0.00 -3.83
C GLU A 217 -6.84 -1.18 -4.00
N PRO A 218 -7.09 -2.01 -2.97
CA PRO A 218 -8.11 -3.03 -3.07
C PRO A 218 -9.47 -2.36 -3.27
N ALA A 219 -10.13 -2.70 -4.39
CA ALA A 219 -11.49 -2.26 -4.70
C ALA A 219 -12.52 -2.74 -3.66
#